data_AF-D5BK74-F1
#
_entry.id   AF-D5BK74-F1
#
_cell.length_a   1.000
_cell.length_b   1.000
_cell.length_c   1.000
_cell.angle_alpha   90.00
_cell.angle_beta   90.00
_cell.angle_gamma   90.00
#
_symmetry.space_group_name_H-M   'P 1'
#
loop_
_entity.id
_entity.type
_entity.pdbx_description
1 polymer ?
#
loop_
_entity_poly.entity_id
_entity_poly.type
_entity_poly.pdbx_seq_one_letter_code
_entity_poly.pdbx_strand_id
1 'polypeptide(L)'
;MKTSIYIGMLILVILGGLSSCARLFGGMSKDKAAKTLDRYLKKHTQQALGFTNLTRFWNEGNMNPNMFSVEIFDEQTPEIRFGLHFDAKLMNEKDSLKQGGFQTQSIQKQYNEVEADFRIKQRMIAALKKQGIALDFDYYSAQLQFKNTPTPEFLKETLTALIARMNTNKSDLLSSNYFEFNLQTPPYSTAVLQAKTTSEENEDWKLTSFSLNTQAEDYKLIEKSIEQETTHYLKQLDHQYQMHPASKVYVNTDTFKEAVWIQFLSDASEADDTLVKRSMAAVTAVIFQYFNPETHHIIRTELTPIDHPDSFEAYWEGIETQLPFPTHW
;
A
#
# COMPACT_ATOMS: atom_id res chain seq x y z
N MET A 1 49.32 -22.95 36.84
CA MET A 1 49.64 -23.75 35.64
C MET A 1 48.43 -24.52 35.11
N LYS A 2 47.78 -25.38 35.91
CA LYS A 2 46.59 -26.15 35.48
C LYS A 2 45.40 -25.26 35.06
N THR A 3 45.09 -24.20 35.80
CA THR A 3 43.98 -23.27 35.51
C THR A 3 44.14 -22.52 34.19
N SER A 4 45.36 -22.11 33.84
CA SER A 4 45.67 -21.42 32.58
C SER A 4 45.53 -22.35 31.36
N ILE A 5 45.79 -23.65 31.53
CA ILE A 5 45.61 -24.66 30.48
C ILE A 5 44.11 -24.90 30.22
N TYR A 6 43.27 -24.94 31.28
CA TYR A 6 41.83 -25.08 31.12
C TYR A 6 41.18 -23.85 30.47
N ILE A 7 41.62 -22.64 30.83
CA ILE A 7 41.14 -21.40 30.19
C ILE A 7 41.57 -21.37 28.70
N GLY A 8 42.80 -21.76 28.39
CA GLY A 8 43.30 -21.86 27.01
C GLY A 8 42.52 -22.88 26.17
N MET A 9 42.20 -24.05 26.73
CA MET A 9 41.36 -25.05 26.05
C MET A 9 39.91 -24.58 25.88
N LEU A 10 39.34 -23.88 26.87
CA LEU A 10 37.99 -23.34 26.78
C LEU A 10 37.88 -22.27 25.69
N ILE A 11 38.88 -21.38 25.59
CA ILE A 11 38.96 -20.36 24.52
C ILE A 11 39.13 -21.02 23.15
N LEU A 12 39.94 -22.08 23.03
CA LEU A 12 40.08 -22.85 21.79
C LEU A 12 38.78 -23.57 21.36
N VAL A 13 38.03 -24.11 22.32
CA VAL A 13 36.73 -24.75 22.06
C VAL A 13 35.68 -23.70 21.67
N ILE A 14 35.68 -22.52 22.30
CA ILE A 14 34.77 -21.42 21.96
C ILE A 14 35.13 -20.82 20.59
N LEU A 15 36.42 -20.57 20.30
CA LEU A 15 36.88 -20.07 18.99
C LEU A 15 36.68 -21.10 17.87
N GLY A 16 36.90 -22.38 18.15
CA GLY A 16 36.61 -23.49 17.24
C GLY A 16 35.11 -23.70 17.00
N GLY A 17 34.28 -23.49 18.03
CA GLY A 17 32.81 -23.56 17.94
C GLY A 17 32.21 -22.38 17.18
N LEU A 18 32.65 -21.16 17.44
CA LEU A 18 32.14 -19.94 16.78
C LEU A 18 32.50 -19.88 15.29
N SER A 19 33.66 -20.42 14.89
CA SER A 19 34.04 -20.56 13.46
C SER A 19 33.39 -21.77 12.77
N SER A 20 32.93 -22.78 13.53
CA SER A 20 32.35 -24.02 13.00
C SER A 20 30.83 -24.10 13.03
N CYS A 21 30.11 -23.24 13.76
CA CYS A 21 28.64 -23.17 13.66
C CYS A 21 28.16 -22.82 12.24
N ALA A 22 28.94 -22.07 11.46
CA ALA A 22 28.67 -21.85 10.04
C ALA A 22 28.99 -23.07 9.15
N ARG A 23 29.87 -23.98 9.59
CA ARG A 23 30.22 -25.25 8.90
C ARG A 23 29.31 -26.41 9.29
N LEU A 24 28.71 -26.39 10.48
CA LEU A 24 27.89 -27.48 11.03
C LEU A 24 26.58 -27.72 10.25
N PHE A 25 26.13 -26.75 9.44
CA PHE A 25 24.93 -26.88 8.60
C PHE A 25 25.23 -27.17 7.11
N GLY A 26 26.47 -27.48 6.73
CA GLY A 26 26.82 -27.97 5.37
C GLY A 26 26.56 -27.02 4.19
N GLY A 27 26.11 -25.79 4.44
CA GLY A 27 25.77 -24.79 3.43
C GLY A 27 26.92 -23.89 3.00
N MET A 28 26.79 -23.29 1.81
CA MET A 28 27.73 -22.32 1.28
C MET A 28 27.79 -21.06 2.17
N SER A 29 28.98 -20.52 2.41
CA SER A 29 29.14 -19.25 3.14
C SER A 29 28.60 -18.06 2.33
N LYS A 30 28.19 -16.99 3.01
CA LYS A 30 27.69 -15.76 2.36
C LYS A 30 28.73 -15.16 1.39
N ASP A 31 30.01 -15.13 1.76
CA ASP A 31 31.08 -14.63 0.88
C ASP A 31 31.26 -15.47 -0.38
N LYS A 32 31.14 -16.81 -0.26
CA LYS A 32 31.24 -17.70 -1.42
C LYS A 32 30.01 -17.55 -2.30
N ALA A 33 28.81 -17.44 -1.71
CA ALA A 33 27.57 -17.17 -2.43
C ALA A 33 27.62 -15.83 -3.17
N ALA A 34 28.14 -14.77 -2.54
CA ALA A 34 28.34 -13.45 -3.14
C ALA A 34 29.26 -13.52 -4.38
N LYS A 35 30.41 -14.18 -4.27
CA LYS A 35 31.34 -14.37 -5.41
C LYS A 35 30.74 -15.22 -6.52
N THR A 36 29.93 -16.22 -6.17
CA THR A 36 29.20 -17.04 -7.14
C THR A 36 28.17 -16.21 -7.88
N LEU A 37 27.38 -15.40 -7.17
CA LEU A 37 26.38 -14.51 -7.76
C LEU A 37 27.03 -13.48 -8.68
N ASP A 38 28.06 -12.78 -8.23
CA ASP A 38 28.80 -11.80 -9.05
C ASP A 38 29.26 -12.39 -10.39
N ARG A 39 29.86 -13.58 -10.35
CA ARG A 39 30.30 -14.29 -11.57
C ARG A 39 29.12 -14.66 -12.47
N TYR A 40 28.02 -15.11 -11.87
CA TYR A 40 26.83 -15.52 -12.60
C TYR A 40 26.20 -14.32 -13.33
N LEU A 41 26.02 -13.19 -12.64
CA LEU A 41 25.50 -11.95 -13.25
C LEU A 41 26.34 -11.53 -14.45
N LYS A 42 27.67 -11.38 -14.27
CA LYS A 42 28.60 -11.02 -15.35
C LYS A 42 28.59 -11.95 -16.57
N LYS A 43 28.21 -13.22 -16.36
CA LYS A 43 28.16 -14.22 -17.44
C LYS A 43 26.82 -14.19 -18.19
N HIS A 44 25.72 -13.93 -17.48
CA HIS A 44 24.35 -14.12 -17.99
C HIS A 44 23.60 -12.83 -18.26
N THR A 45 24.21 -11.67 -18.00
CA THR A 45 23.66 -10.36 -18.37
C THR A 45 24.67 -9.53 -19.15
N GLN A 46 24.18 -8.67 -20.03
CA GLN A 46 25.02 -7.67 -20.70
C GLN A 46 25.21 -6.41 -19.86
N GLN A 47 24.36 -6.22 -18.85
CA GLN A 47 24.37 -5.08 -17.96
C GLN A 47 25.34 -5.24 -16.79
N ALA A 48 25.86 -4.12 -16.33
CA ALA A 48 26.64 -4.04 -15.10
C ALA A 48 25.66 -4.07 -13.92
N LEU A 49 25.47 -5.25 -13.34
CA LEU A 49 24.57 -5.46 -12.22
C LEU A 49 25.33 -5.62 -10.91
N GLY A 50 24.92 -4.84 -9.92
CA GLY A 50 25.33 -4.96 -8.53
C GLY A 50 24.28 -5.69 -7.69
N PHE A 51 24.61 -5.95 -6.42
CA PHE A 51 23.65 -6.53 -5.49
C PHE A 51 23.87 -6.10 -4.04
N THR A 52 22.79 -6.09 -3.26
CA THR A 52 22.78 -5.77 -1.84
C THR A 52 21.86 -6.71 -1.05
N ASN A 53 21.87 -6.60 0.28
CA ASN A 53 20.96 -7.34 1.18
C ASN A 53 21.02 -8.88 1.06
N LEU A 54 22.15 -9.45 0.62
CA LEU A 54 22.34 -10.89 0.48
C LEU A 54 22.09 -11.62 1.81
N THR A 55 21.03 -12.39 1.90
CA THR A 55 20.58 -13.02 3.15
C THR A 55 20.27 -14.49 2.89
N ARG A 56 20.66 -15.38 3.81
CA ARG A 56 20.24 -16.79 3.74
C ARG A 56 18.79 -16.86 4.17
N PHE A 57 17.92 -17.44 3.36
CA PHE A 57 16.53 -17.71 3.74
C PHE A 57 16.28 -19.21 3.78
N TRP A 58 15.49 -19.64 4.75
CA TRP A 58 15.12 -21.04 4.92
C TRP A 58 13.69 -21.22 4.44
N ASN A 59 13.48 -22.08 3.45
CA ASN A 59 12.13 -22.53 3.11
C ASN A 59 11.81 -23.75 3.97
N GLU A 60 10.71 -23.68 4.73
CA GLU A 60 10.25 -24.73 5.67
C GLU A 60 10.13 -26.11 5.01
N GLY A 61 9.90 -26.18 3.69
CA GLY A 61 9.70 -27.42 2.96
C GLY A 61 10.96 -28.22 2.57
N ASN A 62 12.17 -27.64 2.57
CA ASN A 62 13.38 -28.37 2.13
C ASN A 62 14.64 -28.16 2.99
N MET A 63 14.62 -27.22 3.94
CA MET A 63 15.75 -26.89 4.82
C MET A 63 17.09 -26.72 4.07
N ASN A 64 17.08 -26.27 2.82
CA ASN A 64 18.28 -26.17 2.00
C ASN A 64 19.17 -25.02 2.49
N PRO A 65 20.37 -25.29 3.04
CA PRO A 65 21.23 -24.28 3.63
C PRO A 65 21.94 -23.38 2.59
N ASN A 66 21.72 -23.63 1.30
CA ASN A 66 22.32 -22.91 0.17
C ASN A 66 21.38 -21.91 -0.49
N MET A 67 20.18 -21.69 0.06
CA MET A 67 19.22 -20.72 -0.47
C MET A 67 19.52 -19.31 0.03
N PHE A 68 19.58 -18.35 -0.89
CA PHE A 68 19.82 -16.94 -0.59
C PHE A 68 18.80 -16.05 -1.30
N SER A 69 18.40 -14.97 -0.62
CA SER A 69 17.67 -13.83 -1.18
C SER A 69 18.62 -12.65 -1.31
N VAL A 70 18.44 -11.84 -2.34
CA VAL A 70 19.28 -10.68 -2.63
C VAL A 70 18.49 -9.66 -3.44
N GLU A 71 18.84 -8.38 -3.32
CA GLU A 71 18.35 -7.33 -4.20
C GLU A 71 19.41 -7.05 -5.27
N ILE A 72 19.05 -7.23 -6.54
CA ILE A 72 19.88 -6.90 -7.70
C ILE A 72 19.54 -5.49 -8.16
N PHE A 73 20.53 -4.71 -8.59
CA PHE A 73 20.32 -3.38 -9.15
C PHE A 73 21.27 -3.11 -10.34
N ASP A 74 20.84 -2.26 -11.27
CA ASP A 74 21.70 -1.73 -12.32
C ASP A 74 22.68 -0.68 -11.76
N GLU A 75 23.97 -0.81 -12.03
CA GLU A 75 24.98 0.08 -11.48
C GLU A 75 24.90 1.51 -12.06
N GLN A 76 24.36 1.68 -13.27
CA GLN A 76 24.17 2.99 -13.90
C GLN A 76 22.84 3.63 -13.52
N THR A 77 21.80 2.82 -13.31
CA THR A 77 20.44 3.25 -12.91
C THR A 77 19.94 2.43 -11.73
N PRO A 78 20.36 2.73 -10.48
CA PRO A 78 20.06 1.90 -9.31
C PRO A 78 18.57 1.73 -8.98
N GLU A 79 17.68 2.52 -9.57
CA GLU A 79 16.23 2.39 -9.50
C GLU A 79 15.71 1.19 -10.31
N ILE A 80 16.47 0.70 -11.31
CA ILE A 80 16.20 -0.59 -11.96
C ILE A 80 16.73 -1.67 -11.02
N ARG A 81 15.82 -2.24 -10.22
CA ARG A 81 16.14 -3.20 -9.16
C ARG A 81 15.08 -4.28 -9.00
N PHE A 82 15.50 -5.46 -8.56
CA PHE A 82 14.59 -6.58 -8.34
C PHE A 82 15.14 -7.60 -7.34
N GLY A 83 14.22 -8.30 -6.67
CA GLY A 83 14.57 -9.38 -5.76
C GLY A 83 14.92 -10.65 -6.52
N LEU A 84 15.99 -11.32 -6.10
CA LEU A 84 16.40 -12.62 -6.63
C LEU A 84 16.53 -13.62 -5.48
N HIS A 85 15.91 -14.78 -5.66
CA HIS A 85 16.15 -15.94 -4.82
C HIS A 85 17.01 -16.93 -5.61
N PHE A 86 17.99 -17.58 -4.97
CA PHE A 86 18.83 -18.54 -5.67
C PHE A 86 19.45 -19.59 -4.74
N ASP A 87 19.67 -20.80 -5.28
CA ASP A 87 20.54 -21.80 -4.69
C ASP A 87 22.00 -21.56 -5.11
N ALA A 88 22.82 -21.09 -4.19
CA ALA A 88 24.22 -20.75 -4.45
C ALA A 88 25.08 -21.98 -4.83
N LYS A 89 24.74 -23.17 -4.34
CA LYS A 89 25.46 -24.40 -4.67
C LYS A 89 25.15 -24.82 -6.11
N LEU A 90 23.88 -24.84 -6.50
CA LEU A 90 23.48 -25.17 -7.86
C LEU A 90 23.98 -24.15 -8.88
N MET A 91 23.94 -22.86 -8.53
CA MET A 91 24.51 -21.80 -9.36
C MET A 91 26.02 -22.01 -9.57
N ASN A 92 26.75 -22.37 -8.52
CA ASN A 92 28.20 -22.61 -8.61
C ASN A 92 28.56 -23.89 -9.37
N GLU A 93 27.83 -24.98 -9.17
CA GLU A 93 28.18 -26.31 -9.72
C GLU A 93 27.59 -26.57 -11.10
N LYS A 94 26.43 -25.98 -11.40
CA LYS A 94 25.65 -26.29 -12.60
C LYS A 94 25.32 -25.07 -13.44
N ASP A 95 25.80 -23.88 -13.04
CA ASP A 95 25.48 -22.62 -13.71
C ASP A 95 23.96 -22.43 -13.89
N SER A 96 23.20 -22.83 -12.86
CA SER A 96 21.74 -22.92 -12.91
C SER A 96 21.11 -22.02 -11.85
N LEU A 97 20.23 -21.13 -12.31
CA LEU A 97 19.40 -20.31 -11.44
C LEU A 97 18.13 -21.08 -11.04
N LYS A 98 18.11 -21.60 -9.81
CA LYS A 98 16.90 -22.14 -9.19
C LYS A 98 16.43 -21.19 -8.10
N GLN A 99 15.25 -20.60 -8.30
CA GLN A 99 14.76 -19.51 -7.43
C GLN A 99 13.88 -19.98 -6.26
N GLY A 100 13.56 -21.28 -6.16
CA GLY A 100 12.56 -21.77 -5.23
C GLY A 100 11.14 -21.37 -5.67
N GLY A 101 10.17 -22.29 -5.66
CA GLY A 101 8.83 -22.05 -6.20
C GLY A 101 8.76 -22.10 -7.74
N PHE A 102 7.80 -21.36 -8.33
CA PHE A 102 7.44 -21.40 -9.76
C PHE A 102 8.24 -20.45 -10.67
N GLN A 103 9.19 -19.68 -10.14
CA GLN A 103 9.97 -18.72 -10.93
C GLN A 103 11.08 -19.43 -11.72
N THR A 104 10.85 -19.62 -13.03
CA THR A 104 11.76 -20.28 -13.99
C THR A 104 12.45 -19.31 -14.95
N GLN A 105 12.33 -18.00 -14.72
CA GLN A 105 12.83 -17.00 -15.64
C GLN A 105 14.36 -16.82 -15.55
N SER A 106 14.98 -16.46 -16.67
CA SER A 106 16.40 -16.07 -16.69
C SER A 106 16.59 -14.68 -16.07
N ILE A 107 17.79 -14.42 -15.56
CA ILE A 107 18.15 -13.13 -14.98
C ILE A 107 18.01 -11.98 -15.99
N GLN A 108 18.38 -12.20 -17.26
CA GLN A 108 18.20 -11.20 -18.32
C GLN A 108 16.72 -10.88 -18.56
N LYS A 109 15.83 -11.87 -18.48
CA LYS A 109 14.40 -11.65 -18.64
C LYS A 109 13.85 -10.78 -17.50
N GLN A 110 14.20 -11.10 -16.26
CA GLN A 110 13.81 -10.29 -15.09
C GLN A 110 14.31 -8.85 -15.20
N TYR A 111 15.57 -8.67 -15.61
CA TYR A 111 16.12 -7.34 -15.85
C TYR A 111 15.31 -6.57 -16.91
N ASN A 112 15.02 -7.20 -18.06
CA ASN A 112 14.26 -6.56 -19.14
C ASN A 112 12.83 -6.17 -18.70
N GLU A 113 12.16 -7.00 -17.90
CA GLU A 113 10.82 -6.72 -17.37
C GLU A 113 10.85 -5.48 -16.45
N VAL A 114 11.81 -5.41 -15.53
CA VAL A 114 11.96 -4.27 -14.59
C VAL A 114 12.42 -3.00 -15.30
N GLU A 115 13.30 -3.12 -16.29
CA GLU A 115 13.73 -1.98 -17.12
C GLU A 115 12.56 -1.42 -17.94
N ALA A 116 11.71 -2.28 -18.50
CA ALA A 116 10.52 -1.85 -19.23
C ALA A 116 9.56 -1.07 -18.33
N ASP A 117 9.22 -1.63 -17.16
CA ASP A 117 8.41 -0.98 -16.12
C ASP A 117 8.98 0.40 -15.74
N PHE A 118 10.27 0.45 -15.42
CA PHE A 118 10.97 1.69 -15.07
C PHE A 118 10.85 2.75 -16.17
N ARG A 119 11.18 2.39 -17.42
CA ARG A 119 11.13 3.33 -18.55
C ARG A 119 9.71 3.85 -18.80
N ILE A 120 8.69 3.01 -18.66
CA ILE A 120 7.29 3.39 -18.80
C ILE A 120 6.90 4.39 -17.71
N LYS A 121 7.19 4.08 -16.44
CA LYS A 121 6.93 4.96 -15.29
C LYS A 121 7.65 6.31 -15.43
N GLN A 122 8.93 6.32 -15.82
CA GLN A 122 9.69 7.56 -16.04
C GLN A 122 9.06 8.46 -17.12
N ARG A 123 8.51 7.89 -18.19
CA ARG A 123 7.77 8.67 -19.21
C ARG A 123 6.50 9.29 -18.65
N MET A 124 5.76 8.58 -17.81
CA MET A 124 4.55 9.09 -17.15
C MET A 124 4.90 10.20 -16.16
N ILE A 125 5.91 9.99 -15.32
CA ILE A 125 6.44 10.99 -14.36
C ILE A 125 6.85 12.26 -15.10
N ALA A 126 7.65 12.14 -16.17
CA ALA A 126 8.10 13.29 -16.96
C ALA A 126 6.94 14.03 -17.63
N ALA A 127 5.87 13.34 -18.04
CA ALA A 127 4.70 13.95 -18.64
C ALA A 127 3.88 14.76 -17.63
N LEU A 128 3.64 14.22 -16.43
CA LEU A 128 2.90 14.92 -15.37
C LEU A 128 3.70 16.06 -14.74
N LYS A 129 5.03 15.92 -14.63
CA LYS A 129 5.92 16.98 -14.14
C LYS A 129 5.79 18.27 -14.96
N LYS A 130 5.59 18.17 -16.28
CA LYS A 130 5.35 19.33 -17.17
C LYS A 130 4.04 20.07 -16.86
N GLN A 131 3.10 19.41 -16.19
CA GLN A 131 1.81 19.95 -15.79
C GLN A 131 1.82 20.44 -14.32
N GLY A 132 3.00 20.43 -13.65
CA GLY A 132 3.11 20.81 -12.25
C GLY A 132 2.61 19.75 -11.27
N ILE A 133 2.60 18.48 -11.69
CA ILE A 133 2.20 17.35 -10.87
C ILE A 133 3.42 16.45 -10.66
N ALA A 134 3.82 16.24 -9.41
CA ALA A 134 4.79 15.20 -9.08
C ALA A 134 4.06 13.86 -8.99
N LEU A 135 4.66 12.81 -9.54
CA LEU A 135 4.11 11.45 -9.56
C LEU A 135 5.16 10.51 -8.99
N ASP A 136 4.73 9.68 -8.05
CA ASP A 136 5.53 8.58 -7.51
C ASP A 136 4.71 7.29 -7.57
N PHE A 137 5.36 6.18 -7.92
CA PHE A 137 4.71 4.89 -8.11
C PHE A 137 5.14 3.91 -7.02
N ASP A 138 4.17 3.22 -6.46
CA ASP A 138 4.33 2.01 -5.67
C ASP A 138 3.66 0.84 -6.41
N TYR A 139 3.78 -0.37 -5.88
CA TYR A 139 3.21 -1.57 -6.47
C TYR A 139 1.67 -1.55 -6.47
N TYR A 140 1.05 -1.03 -5.40
CA TYR A 140 -0.42 -0.97 -5.25
C TYR A 140 -1.01 0.43 -5.47
N SER A 141 -0.18 1.46 -5.61
CA SER A 141 -0.69 2.83 -5.67
C SER A 141 0.25 3.78 -6.41
N ALA A 142 -0.26 4.96 -6.75
CA ALA A 142 0.57 6.08 -7.15
C ALA A 142 0.19 7.33 -6.36
N GLN A 143 1.20 8.07 -5.94
CA GLN A 143 1.05 9.35 -5.26
C GLN A 143 1.16 10.48 -6.29
N LEU A 144 0.10 11.29 -6.42
CA LEU A 144 0.08 12.50 -7.23
C LEU A 144 0.12 13.71 -6.31
N GLN A 145 1.07 14.61 -6.50
CA GLN A 145 1.20 15.85 -5.74
C GLN A 145 0.99 17.03 -6.68
N PHE A 146 -0.13 17.73 -6.50
CA PHE A 146 -0.49 18.87 -7.31
C PHE A 146 0.13 20.13 -6.71
N LYS A 147 0.82 20.93 -7.53
CA LYS A 147 1.39 22.20 -7.08
C LYS A 147 0.32 23.23 -6.69
N ASN A 148 -0.82 23.20 -7.37
CA ASN A 148 -1.97 24.09 -7.15
C ASN A 148 -3.22 23.23 -6.98
N THR A 149 -4.26 23.75 -6.32
CA THR A 149 -5.56 23.08 -6.23
C THR A 149 -6.14 22.89 -7.65
N PRO A 150 -6.31 21.65 -8.12
CA PRO A 150 -6.83 21.39 -9.46
C PRO A 150 -8.32 21.70 -9.55
N THR A 151 -8.82 22.08 -10.73
CA THR A 151 -10.28 22.03 -10.96
C THR A 151 -10.72 20.57 -11.03
N PRO A 152 -12.01 20.27 -10.75
CA PRO A 152 -12.54 18.93 -10.89
C PRO A 152 -12.24 18.35 -12.27
N GLU A 153 -12.53 19.09 -13.34
CA GLU A 153 -12.34 18.64 -14.73
C GLU A 153 -10.86 18.31 -15.01
N PHE A 154 -9.94 19.16 -14.57
CA PHE A 154 -8.50 18.94 -14.77
C PHE A 154 -8.01 17.70 -14.00
N LEU A 155 -8.47 17.51 -12.77
CA LEU A 155 -8.18 16.30 -12.00
C LEU A 155 -8.72 15.07 -12.73
N LYS A 156 -9.96 15.18 -13.24
CA LYS A 156 -10.63 14.08 -13.93
C LYS A 156 -9.88 13.66 -15.21
N GLU A 157 -9.54 14.63 -16.05
CA GLU A 157 -8.78 14.42 -17.28
C GLU A 157 -7.39 13.84 -17.01
N THR A 158 -6.70 14.34 -15.97
CA THR A 158 -5.37 13.87 -15.59
C THR A 158 -5.39 12.38 -15.24
N LEU A 159 -6.32 11.96 -14.37
CA LEU A 159 -6.44 10.57 -13.95
C LEU A 159 -6.85 9.67 -15.11
N THR A 160 -7.81 10.10 -15.93
CA THR A 160 -8.24 9.37 -17.13
C THR A 160 -7.07 9.14 -18.09
N ALA A 161 -6.28 10.18 -18.36
CA ALA A 161 -5.12 10.07 -19.23
C ALA A 161 -4.01 9.18 -18.64
N LEU A 162 -3.80 9.25 -17.32
CA LEU A 162 -2.83 8.40 -16.62
C LEU A 162 -3.24 6.92 -16.69
N ILE A 163 -4.50 6.61 -16.36
CA ILE A 163 -5.07 5.25 -16.41
C ILE A 163 -5.01 4.70 -17.83
N ALA A 164 -5.39 5.49 -18.84
CA ALA A 164 -5.31 5.06 -20.24
C ALA A 164 -3.87 4.68 -20.65
N ARG A 165 -2.87 5.44 -20.20
CA ARG A 165 -1.46 5.12 -20.44
C ARG A 165 -1.03 3.88 -19.67
N MET A 166 -1.50 3.68 -18.44
CA MET A 166 -1.23 2.46 -17.67
C MET A 166 -1.80 1.23 -18.37
N ASN A 167 -3.07 1.27 -18.80
CA ASN A 167 -3.73 0.20 -19.54
C ASN A 167 -2.99 -0.13 -20.86
N THR A 168 -2.57 0.89 -21.60
CA THR A 168 -1.78 0.70 -22.84
C THR A 168 -0.47 -0.06 -22.61
N ASN A 169 0.10 0.03 -21.39
CA ASN A 169 1.36 -0.59 -21.02
C ASN A 169 1.17 -1.72 -19.98
N LYS A 170 -0.04 -2.25 -19.81
CA LYS A 170 -0.40 -3.14 -18.70
C LYS A 170 0.48 -4.39 -18.61
N SER A 171 0.85 -5.00 -19.73
CA SER A 171 1.70 -6.20 -19.77
C SER A 171 3.11 -5.98 -19.22
N ASP A 172 3.59 -4.74 -19.28
CA ASP A 172 4.97 -4.37 -18.95
C ASP A 172 5.06 -3.60 -17.63
N LEU A 173 3.91 -3.26 -17.02
CA LEU A 173 3.85 -2.59 -15.72
C LEU A 173 3.82 -3.62 -14.60
N LEU A 174 4.82 -3.55 -13.72
CA LEU A 174 4.88 -4.32 -12.48
C LEU A 174 4.03 -3.61 -11.42
N SER A 175 2.71 -3.60 -11.64
CA SER A 175 1.72 -3.00 -10.75
C SER A 175 0.60 -4.00 -10.45
N SER A 176 -0.01 -3.90 -9.28
CA SER A 176 -1.15 -4.71 -8.90
C SER A 176 -2.39 -4.40 -9.76
N ASN A 177 -3.20 -5.42 -10.04
CA ASN A 177 -4.50 -5.25 -10.70
C ASN A 177 -5.43 -4.37 -9.85
N TYR A 178 -5.34 -4.45 -8.52
CA TYR A 178 -5.94 -3.45 -7.65
C TYR A 178 -4.97 -2.27 -7.48
N PHE A 179 -5.38 -1.07 -7.89
CA PHE A 179 -4.53 0.12 -7.86
C PHE A 179 -5.25 1.37 -7.34
N GLU A 180 -4.56 2.17 -6.54
CA GLU A 180 -5.11 3.40 -5.96
C GLU A 180 -4.29 4.63 -6.38
N PHE A 181 -4.94 5.78 -6.53
CA PHE A 181 -4.30 7.06 -6.75
C PHE A 181 -4.50 7.95 -5.54
N ASN A 182 -3.41 8.23 -4.83
CA ASN A 182 -3.39 9.09 -3.65
C ASN A 182 -3.09 10.52 -4.08
N LEU A 183 -4.03 11.44 -3.84
CA LEU A 183 -4.04 12.78 -4.42
C LEU A 183 -3.77 13.81 -3.32
N GLN A 184 -2.58 14.41 -3.37
CA GLN A 184 -2.21 15.52 -2.53
C GLN A 184 -2.49 16.83 -3.26
N THR A 185 -3.42 17.61 -2.73
CA THR A 185 -3.79 18.94 -3.23
C THR A 185 -3.63 19.97 -2.12
N PRO A 186 -3.18 21.19 -2.41
CA PRO A 186 -3.24 22.28 -1.43
C PRO A 186 -4.68 22.47 -0.93
N PRO A 187 -4.89 22.79 0.36
CA PRO A 187 -3.89 23.17 1.36
C PRO A 187 -3.19 21.99 2.06
N TYR A 188 -3.48 20.73 1.70
CA TYR A 188 -2.99 19.57 2.43
C TYR A 188 -1.50 19.25 2.20
N SER A 189 -0.86 18.83 3.28
CA SER A 189 0.52 18.34 3.30
C SER A 189 0.61 16.84 2.96
N THR A 190 -0.52 16.13 3.02
CA THR A 190 -0.67 14.71 2.73
C THR A 190 -1.77 14.46 1.69
N ALA A 191 -1.80 13.25 1.09
CA ALA A 191 -2.84 12.88 0.15
C ALA A 191 -4.15 12.52 0.85
N VAL A 192 -5.01 13.51 1.04
CA VAL A 192 -6.33 13.34 1.67
C VAL A 192 -7.35 12.76 0.69
N LEU A 193 -7.33 13.13 -0.59
CA LEU A 193 -8.23 12.58 -1.59
C LEU A 193 -7.64 11.31 -2.20
N GLN A 194 -8.45 10.27 -2.41
CA GLN A 194 -8.02 9.01 -2.99
C GLN A 194 -8.99 8.58 -4.09
N ALA A 195 -8.44 8.25 -5.25
CA ALA A 195 -9.17 7.63 -6.36
C ALA A 195 -8.90 6.13 -6.37
N LYS A 196 -9.94 5.31 -6.46
CA LYS A 196 -9.85 3.85 -6.46
C LYS A 196 -10.10 3.30 -7.85
N THR A 197 -9.33 2.27 -8.22
CA THR A 197 -9.61 1.50 -9.43
C THR A 197 -10.16 0.13 -9.09
N THR A 198 -10.90 -0.44 -10.03
CA THR A 198 -11.15 -1.88 -10.08
C THR A 198 -10.50 -2.46 -11.33
N SER A 199 -10.19 -3.74 -11.24
CA SER A 199 -9.73 -4.58 -12.34
C SER A 199 -10.16 -5.99 -11.97
N GLU A 200 -10.98 -6.63 -12.83
CA GLU A 200 -11.07 -8.09 -12.80
C GLU A 200 -9.75 -8.68 -13.32
N GLU A 201 -9.45 -9.95 -13.01
CA GLU A 201 -8.21 -10.58 -13.49
C GLU A 201 -8.07 -10.42 -15.01
N ASN A 202 -6.99 -9.74 -15.43
CA ASN A 202 -6.67 -9.43 -16.82
C ASN A 202 -7.55 -8.39 -17.51
N GLU A 203 -8.38 -7.64 -16.78
CA GLU A 203 -9.08 -6.47 -17.31
C GLU A 203 -8.29 -5.18 -17.11
N ASP A 204 -8.56 -4.19 -17.96
CA ASP A 204 -8.05 -2.82 -17.80
C ASP A 204 -8.45 -2.22 -16.44
N TRP A 205 -7.55 -1.42 -15.87
CA TRP A 205 -7.88 -0.58 -14.71
C TRP A 205 -8.99 0.41 -15.11
N LYS A 206 -10.05 0.45 -14.30
CA LYS A 206 -11.16 1.39 -14.44
C LYS A 206 -11.28 2.20 -13.16
N LEU A 207 -11.33 3.53 -13.28
CA LEU A 207 -11.62 4.41 -12.15
C LEU A 207 -13.05 4.17 -11.69
N THR A 208 -13.27 3.94 -10.41
CA THR A 208 -14.61 3.63 -9.88
C THR A 208 -15.14 4.73 -8.99
N SER A 209 -14.36 5.13 -7.98
CA SER A 209 -14.84 6.06 -6.97
C SER A 209 -13.73 6.92 -6.39
N PHE A 210 -14.17 7.99 -5.71
CA PHE A 210 -13.32 8.82 -4.89
C PHE A 210 -13.71 8.69 -3.42
N SER A 211 -12.71 8.71 -2.56
CA SER A 211 -12.88 8.64 -1.11
C SER A 211 -11.83 9.51 -0.42
N LEU A 212 -11.94 9.65 0.89
CA LEU A 212 -10.86 10.22 1.70
C LEU A 212 -9.91 9.12 2.15
N ASN A 213 -8.62 9.36 2.03
CA ASN A 213 -7.56 8.48 2.49
C ASN A 213 -7.46 8.54 4.02
N THR A 214 -7.99 7.53 4.70
CA THR A 214 -8.01 7.46 6.16
C THR A 214 -6.62 7.30 6.79
N GLN A 215 -5.60 6.95 6.00
CA GLN A 215 -4.22 6.83 6.45
C GLN A 215 -3.45 8.16 6.37
N ALA A 216 -4.00 9.19 5.71
CA ALA A 216 -3.37 10.49 5.61
C ALA A 216 -3.34 11.18 6.99
N GLU A 217 -2.24 11.86 7.31
CA GLU A 217 -2.15 12.58 8.59
C GLU A 217 -3.16 13.72 8.68
N ASP A 218 -3.36 14.45 7.59
CA ASP A 218 -4.32 15.56 7.54
C ASP A 218 -5.79 15.06 7.63
N TYR A 219 -6.07 13.79 7.28
CA TYR A 219 -7.41 13.21 7.46
C TYR A 219 -7.82 13.19 8.94
N LYS A 220 -6.88 12.98 9.86
CA LYS A 220 -7.16 12.99 11.31
C LYS A 220 -7.68 14.35 11.80
N LEU A 221 -7.30 15.43 11.12
CA LEU A 221 -7.82 16.77 11.42
C LEU A 221 -9.28 16.90 11.00
N ILE A 222 -9.64 16.35 9.84
CA ILE A 222 -11.02 16.29 9.34
C ILE A 222 -11.86 15.44 10.30
N GLU A 223 -11.44 14.20 10.57
CA GLU A 223 -12.12 13.27 11.46
C GLU A 223 -12.40 13.90 12.83
N LYS A 224 -11.37 14.44 13.48
CA LYS A 224 -11.52 15.10 14.79
C LYS A 224 -12.48 16.28 14.76
N SER A 225 -12.41 17.11 13.71
CA SER A 225 -13.31 18.27 13.57
C SER A 225 -14.77 17.81 13.45
N ILE A 226 -15.02 16.79 12.64
CA ILE A 226 -16.35 16.25 12.43
C ILE A 226 -16.88 15.61 13.71
N GLU A 227 -16.11 14.72 14.36
CA GLU A 227 -16.51 14.06 15.61
C GLU A 227 -16.87 15.06 16.73
N GLN A 228 -16.14 16.18 16.82
CA GLN A 228 -16.42 17.25 17.77
C GLN A 228 -17.77 17.92 17.49
N GLU A 229 -18.04 18.27 16.24
CA GLU A 229 -19.31 18.86 15.82
C GLU A 229 -20.47 17.87 16.00
N THR A 230 -20.27 16.59 15.66
CA THR A 230 -21.26 15.52 15.89
C THR A 230 -21.60 15.42 17.36
N THR A 231 -20.58 15.31 18.21
CA THR A 231 -20.77 15.20 19.66
C THR A 231 -21.49 16.43 20.22
N HIS A 232 -21.19 17.62 19.71
CA HIS A 232 -21.88 18.85 20.09
C HIS A 232 -23.35 18.82 19.68
N TYR A 233 -23.64 18.45 18.43
CA TYR A 233 -25.00 18.34 17.90
C TYR A 233 -25.83 17.31 18.68
N LEU A 234 -25.31 16.10 18.92
CA LEU A 234 -26.04 15.04 19.62
C LEU A 234 -26.42 15.43 21.05
N LYS A 235 -25.59 16.24 21.74
CA LYS A 235 -25.90 16.75 23.09
C LYS A 235 -27.06 17.73 23.14
N GLN A 236 -27.44 18.32 22.01
CA GLN A 236 -28.56 19.26 21.92
C GLN A 236 -29.90 18.56 21.64
N LEU A 237 -29.88 17.27 21.31
CA LEU A 237 -31.08 16.50 21.02
C LEU A 237 -31.75 16.05 22.33
N ASP A 238 -33.08 15.95 22.30
CA ASP A 238 -33.84 15.38 23.42
C ASP A 238 -33.55 13.88 23.59
N HIS A 239 -33.35 13.17 22.47
CA HIS A 239 -32.99 11.75 22.47
C HIS A 239 -31.49 11.56 22.68
N GLN A 240 -31.13 10.61 23.55
CA GLN A 240 -29.74 10.32 23.90
C GLN A 240 -29.12 9.33 22.90
N TYR A 241 -28.50 9.84 21.85
CA TYR A 241 -27.72 9.03 20.92
C TYR A 241 -26.25 8.93 21.34
N GLN A 242 -25.60 7.83 20.96
CA GLN A 242 -24.15 7.68 20.98
C GLN A 242 -23.62 7.29 19.59
N MET A 243 -22.36 7.62 19.30
CA MET A 243 -21.74 7.26 18.02
C MET A 243 -21.40 5.77 17.99
N HIS A 244 -21.92 5.07 16.97
CA HIS A 244 -21.53 3.70 16.65
C HIS A 244 -20.10 3.69 16.05
N PRO A 245 -19.28 2.63 16.23
CA PRO A 245 -17.92 2.60 15.67
C PRO A 245 -17.86 2.62 14.13
N ALA A 246 -18.96 2.28 13.45
CA ALA A 246 -19.03 2.31 12.00
C ALA A 246 -19.34 3.73 11.49
N SER A 247 -18.64 4.13 10.43
CA SER A 247 -18.88 5.37 9.68
C SER A 247 -18.54 5.16 8.20
N LYS A 248 -19.03 6.06 7.35
CA LYS A 248 -18.62 6.16 5.94
C LYS A 248 -18.33 7.61 5.58
N VAL A 249 -17.47 7.79 4.59
CA VAL A 249 -17.25 9.10 3.98
C VAL A 249 -17.35 8.97 2.47
N TYR A 250 -18.16 9.84 1.87
CA TYR A 250 -18.29 9.95 0.42
C TYR A 250 -17.92 11.36 -0.02
N VAL A 251 -17.27 11.46 -1.17
CA VAL A 251 -16.85 12.73 -1.76
C VAL A 251 -17.72 13.01 -2.99
N ASN A 252 -18.20 14.24 -3.12
CA ASN A 252 -18.89 14.69 -4.33
C ASN A 252 -17.89 14.71 -5.50
N THR A 253 -18.04 13.80 -6.45
CA THR A 253 -17.09 13.65 -7.58
C THR A 253 -17.25 14.74 -8.63
N ASP A 254 -18.35 15.52 -8.63
CA ASP A 254 -18.52 16.63 -9.57
C ASP A 254 -17.69 17.84 -9.17
N THR A 255 -17.59 18.11 -7.87
CA THR A 255 -16.99 19.35 -7.38
C THR A 255 -15.74 19.15 -6.53
N PHE A 256 -15.59 18.00 -5.86
CA PHE A 256 -14.61 17.73 -4.81
C PHE A 256 -14.62 18.74 -3.64
N LYS A 257 -15.61 19.65 -3.59
CA LYS A 257 -15.74 20.72 -2.59
C LYS A 257 -16.77 20.41 -1.50
N GLU A 258 -17.46 19.29 -1.65
CA GLU A 258 -18.42 18.78 -0.67
C GLU A 258 -18.12 17.29 -0.47
N ALA A 259 -18.12 16.86 0.78
CA ALA A 259 -18.15 15.47 1.17
C ALA A 259 -19.23 15.29 2.24
N VAL A 260 -19.63 14.05 2.46
CA VAL A 260 -20.57 13.68 3.51
C VAL A 260 -19.91 12.65 4.42
N TRP A 261 -19.87 12.97 5.70
CA TRP A 261 -19.58 12.01 6.76
C TRP A 261 -20.90 11.43 7.24
N ILE A 262 -20.97 10.12 7.18
CA ILE A 262 -22.13 9.35 7.60
C ILE A 262 -21.75 8.63 8.87
N GLN A 263 -22.35 9.05 9.97
CA GLN A 263 -22.12 8.46 11.27
C GLN A 263 -23.36 7.67 11.67
N PHE A 264 -23.17 6.39 11.94
CA PHE A 264 -24.22 5.53 12.49
C PHE A 264 -24.35 5.80 13.99
N LEU A 265 -25.57 5.78 14.50
CA LEU A 265 -25.89 6.08 15.89
C LEU A 265 -26.65 4.92 16.52
N SER A 266 -26.38 4.67 17.79
CA SER A 266 -27.16 3.76 18.64
C SER A 266 -27.75 4.52 19.83
N ASP A 267 -28.74 3.92 20.49
CA ASP A 267 -29.31 4.48 21.71
C ASP A 267 -28.25 4.44 22.83
N ALA A 268 -28.05 5.55 23.52
CA ALA A 268 -27.11 5.66 24.63
C ALA A 268 -27.60 4.93 25.90
N SER A 269 -28.88 4.56 25.99
CA SER A 269 -29.39 3.71 27.06
C SER A 269 -28.84 2.27 26.99
N GLU A 270 -28.31 1.86 25.83
CA GLU A 270 -27.58 0.61 25.63
C GLU A 270 -26.06 0.76 25.90
N ALA A 271 -25.61 1.90 26.43
CA ALA A 271 -24.19 2.22 26.61
C ALA A 271 -23.47 1.29 27.61
N ASP A 272 -22.66 0.40 27.05
CA ASP A 272 -21.53 -0.27 27.70
C ASP A 272 -20.24 0.23 27.02
N ASP A 273 -19.24 0.63 27.80
CA ASP A 273 -18.05 1.36 27.32
C ASP A 273 -17.13 0.53 26.40
N THR A 274 -17.32 -0.78 26.29
CA THR A 274 -16.45 -1.62 25.46
C THR A 274 -16.72 -1.43 23.96
N LEU A 275 -15.65 -1.29 23.17
CA LEU A 275 -15.72 -1.16 21.71
C LEU A 275 -16.48 -2.33 21.06
N VAL A 276 -16.25 -3.56 21.58
CA VAL A 276 -16.85 -4.80 21.08
C VAL A 276 -18.37 -4.78 21.20
N LYS A 277 -18.93 -4.36 22.34
CA LYS A 277 -20.39 -4.28 22.48
C LYS A 277 -20.97 -3.10 21.71
N ARG A 278 -20.28 -1.96 21.66
CA ARG A 278 -20.69 -0.82 20.82
C ARG A 278 -20.79 -1.17 19.34
N SER A 279 -19.90 -2.03 18.83
CA SER A 279 -19.99 -2.54 17.45
C SER A 279 -21.14 -3.54 17.21
N MET A 280 -21.77 -4.03 18.27
CA MET A 280 -22.92 -4.94 18.20
C MET A 280 -24.24 -4.23 18.54
N ALA A 281 -24.19 -2.96 18.95
CA ALA A 281 -25.38 -2.19 19.31
C ALA A 281 -26.26 -1.96 18.08
N ALA A 282 -27.57 -1.96 18.28
CA ALA A 282 -28.49 -1.70 17.19
C ALA A 282 -28.31 -0.26 16.70
N VAL A 283 -28.18 -0.09 15.38
CA VAL A 283 -28.21 1.24 14.77
C VAL A 283 -29.65 1.73 14.74
N THR A 284 -29.92 2.82 15.44
CA THR A 284 -31.25 3.41 15.61
C THR A 284 -31.41 4.75 14.91
N ALA A 285 -30.31 5.37 14.46
CA ALA A 285 -30.33 6.56 13.63
C ALA A 285 -29.05 6.68 12.80
N VAL A 286 -29.10 7.55 11.78
CA VAL A 286 -27.94 7.96 10.99
C VAL A 286 -27.87 9.47 10.95
N ILE A 287 -26.68 10.02 11.14
CA ILE A 287 -26.42 11.44 10.93
C ILE A 287 -25.54 11.62 9.69
N PHE A 288 -25.98 12.52 8.80
CA PHE A 288 -25.25 12.95 7.62
C PHE A 288 -24.71 14.34 7.88
N GLN A 289 -23.40 14.48 7.86
CA GLN A 289 -22.72 15.76 7.99
C GLN A 289 -22.05 16.08 6.68
N TYR A 290 -22.62 17.04 5.96
CA TYR A 290 -22.05 17.55 4.73
C TYR A 290 -21.05 18.62 5.08
N PHE A 291 -19.84 18.52 4.56
CA PHE A 291 -18.74 19.40 4.90
C PHE A 291 -17.88 19.72 3.69
N ASN A 292 -17.15 20.83 3.77
CA ASN A 292 -16.15 21.14 2.78
C ASN A 292 -14.85 20.40 3.11
N PRO A 293 -14.33 19.53 2.22
CA PRO A 293 -13.16 18.72 2.50
C PRO A 293 -11.86 19.50 2.57
N GLU A 294 -11.80 20.80 2.28
CA GLU A 294 -10.59 21.64 2.38
C GLU A 294 -10.61 22.56 3.61
N THR A 295 -11.79 23.10 3.95
CA THR A 295 -11.95 24.04 5.08
C THR A 295 -12.48 23.38 6.35
N HIS A 296 -12.93 22.12 6.25
CA HIS A 296 -13.57 21.33 7.29
C HIS A 296 -14.90 21.92 7.79
N HIS A 297 -15.39 22.98 7.16
CA HIS A 297 -16.62 23.66 7.56
C HIS A 297 -17.83 22.75 7.30
N ILE A 298 -18.64 22.50 8.33
CA ILE A 298 -19.92 21.79 8.21
C ILE A 298 -20.91 22.69 7.46
N ILE A 299 -21.34 22.24 6.29
CA ILE A 299 -22.31 22.93 5.42
C ILE A 299 -23.73 22.70 5.93
N ARG A 300 -24.06 21.44 6.25
CA ARG A 300 -25.36 21.06 6.82
C ARG A 300 -25.27 19.74 7.57
N THR A 301 -26.21 19.51 8.47
CA THR A 301 -26.34 18.29 9.26
C THR A 301 -27.78 17.80 9.18
N GLU A 302 -27.95 16.52 8.88
CA GLU A 302 -29.25 15.87 8.75
C GLU A 302 -29.25 14.62 9.64
N LEU A 303 -30.30 14.44 10.45
CA LEU A 303 -30.48 13.26 11.30
C LEU A 303 -31.71 12.49 10.81
N THR A 304 -31.51 11.21 10.55
CA THR A 304 -32.56 10.30 10.11
C THR A 304 -32.71 9.18 11.14
N PRO A 305 -33.77 9.19 11.97
CA PRO A 305 -34.13 8.04 12.78
C PRO A 305 -34.43 6.81 11.91
N ILE A 306 -34.11 5.63 12.40
CA ILE A 306 -34.42 4.36 11.75
C ILE A 306 -35.55 3.69 12.52
N ASP A 307 -36.76 3.73 11.95
CA ASP A 307 -37.95 3.22 12.62
C ASP A 307 -38.06 1.68 12.54
N HIS A 308 -37.53 1.07 11.46
CA HIS A 308 -37.54 -0.38 11.23
C HIS A 308 -36.34 -0.83 10.37
N PRO A 309 -35.21 -1.26 10.96
CA PRO A 309 -34.12 -1.82 10.18
C PRO A 309 -34.36 -3.31 9.93
N ASP A 310 -34.62 -3.70 8.70
CA ASP A 310 -34.42 -5.09 8.24
C ASP A 310 -32.91 -5.39 8.07
N SER A 311 -32.11 -5.12 9.12
CA SER A 311 -30.64 -5.21 9.25
C SER A 311 -29.84 -3.93 8.96
N PHE A 312 -28.72 -3.79 9.68
CA PHE A 312 -27.67 -2.79 9.45
C PHE A 312 -27.12 -2.88 8.03
N GLU A 313 -26.98 -4.10 7.49
CA GLU A 313 -26.47 -4.33 6.13
C GLU A 313 -27.34 -3.64 5.07
N ALA A 314 -28.66 -3.73 5.17
CA ALA A 314 -29.57 -3.12 4.19
C ALA A 314 -29.42 -1.59 4.13
N TYR A 315 -29.30 -0.94 5.31
CA TYR A 315 -29.01 0.50 5.36
C TYR A 315 -27.61 0.80 4.84
N TRP A 316 -26.61 0.02 5.24
CA TRP A 316 -25.22 0.18 4.82
C TRP A 316 -25.04 0.13 3.31
N GLU A 317 -25.76 -0.78 2.63
CA GLU A 317 -25.72 -0.94 1.18
C GLU A 317 -26.52 0.15 0.44
N GLY A 318 -27.69 0.54 0.96
CA GLY A 318 -28.57 1.51 0.30
C GLY A 318 -28.19 2.98 0.49
N ILE A 319 -27.36 3.32 1.48
CA ILE A 319 -27.16 4.71 1.91
C ILE A 319 -26.58 5.64 0.85
N GLU A 320 -25.74 5.11 -0.05
CA GLU A 320 -25.14 5.89 -1.11
C GLU A 320 -26.18 6.46 -2.09
N THR A 321 -27.28 5.74 -2.29
CA THR A 321 -28.39 6.17 -3.17
C THR A 321 -29.19 7.35 -2.60
N GLN A 322 -29.01 7.66 -1.32
CA GLN A 322 -29.66 8.78 -0.65
C GLN A 322 -28.86 10.09 -0.80
N LEU A 323 -27.65 10.02 -1.33
CA LEU A 323 -26.78 11.18 -1.45
C LEU A 323 -27.22 12.09 -2.60
N PRO A 324 -27.17 13.43 -2.41
CA PRO A 324 -27.64 14.39 -3.40
C PRO A 324 -26.59 14.67 -4.49
N PHE A 325 -25.54 13.86 -4.57
CA PHE A 325 -24.45 14.01 -5.53
C PHE A 325 -23.86 12.65 -5.92
N PRO A 326 -23.22 12.55 -7.10
CA PRO A 326 -22.51 11.34 -7.49
C PRO A 326 -21.26 11.13 -6.64
N THR A 327 -21.02 9.87 -6.31
CA THR A 327 -19.87 9.37 -5.53
C THR A 327 -18.97 8.44 -6.34
N HIS A 328 -19.50 7.95 -7.46
CA HIS A 328 -18.80 7.18 -8.47
C HIS A 328 -18.45 8.07 -9.66
N TRP A 329 -17.56 7.55 -10.49
CA TRP A 329 -17.15 8.16 -11.74
C TRP A 329 -17.94 7.62 -12.93
#